data_AF-A0A4P6DTZ7-F1
#
_entry.id   AF-A0A4P6DTZ7-F1
#
_cell.length_a   1.000
_cell.length_b   1.000
_cell.length_c   1.000
_cell.angle_alpha   90.00
_cell.angle_beta   90.00
_cell.angle_gamma   90.00
#
_symmetry.space_group_name_H-M   'P 1'
#
loop_
_entity.id
_entity.type
_entity.pdbx_description
1 polymer ?
#
loop_
_entity_poly.entity_id
_entity_poly.type
_entity_poly.pdbx_seq_one_letter_code
_entity_poly.pdbx_strand_id
1 'polypeptide(L)'
;MENEDIRRQFLCLFNSTTEFNNRFCSYKGEGTGAVRPIFSNHILKPERMPVENSVWGFGKSSGCFSSLYRSRYLKAKEYLDAPFEIVVDSANKPVCSAPIKPAIVKSFEEAGGAERPWALVLNGDSGKLPVPGEFVDAVITDPPYFDFVNYSELSDFFYAWLRSLDASSPLFSQKNSRRPGEVQRSDFRDFSSMLSKVFSECCRVMKPTAPLIFSFHHSRPEGWKAVADAIKSSGLKVTEVYPVYAELSASTPKAAAKEPITIDMLIECHKKNWNGESSRHITEKDCINELTENGMKLSANDLFVIRSGFGLLDQ
;
A
#
# COMPACT_ATOMS: atom_id res chain seq x y z
N MET A 1 -22.13 22.79 4.52
CA MET A 1 -22.81 21.75 3.70
C MET A 1 -23.62 20.88 4.63
N GLU A 2 -24.91 20.72 4.35
CA GLU A 2 -25.83 19.96 5.19
C GLU A 2 -25.67 18.44 5.00
N ASN A 3 -25.39 17.99 3.78
CA ASN A 3 -25.13 16.58 3.50
C ASN A 3 -23.74 16.17 4.00
N GLU A 4 -23.70 15.22 4.93
CA GLU A 4 -22.49 14.74 5.57
C GLU A 4 -21.56 13.98 4.60
N ASP A 5 -22.10 13.15 3.72
CA ASP A 5 -21.30 12.39 2.75
C ASP A 5 -20.59 13.31 1.78
N ILE A 6 -21.30 14.33 1.27
CA ILE A 6 -20.69 15.36 0.43
C ILE A 6 -19.62 16.11 1.24
N ARG A 7 -19.89 16.49 2.49
CA ARG A 7 -18.90 17.15 3.34
C ARG A 7 -17.62 16.33 3.48
N ARG A 8 -17.72 15.03 3.79
CA ARG A 8 -16.58 14.13 3.95
C ARG A 8 -15.79 13.94 2.65
N GLN A 9 -16.48 13.86 1.52
CA GLN A 9 -15.84 13.79 0.21
C GLN A 9 -15.03 15.07 -0.12
N PHE A 10 -15.57 16.24 0.20
CA PHE A 10 -14.84 17.50 0.09
C PHE A 10 -13.71 17.61 1.10
N LEU A 11 -13.80 16.97 2.28
CA LEU A 11 -12.66 16.85 3.19
C LEU A 11 -11.52 16.01 2.58
N CYS A 12 -11.82 14.93 1.85
CA CYS A 12 -10.79 14.19 1.09
C CYS A 12 -10.13 15.08 0.01
N LEU A 13 -10.91 15.89 -0.71
CA LEU A 13 -10.35 16.85 -1.66
C LEU A 13 -9.50 17.90 -0.95
N PHE A 14 -9.98 18.45 0.18
CA PHE A 14 -9.23 19.39 0.99
C PHE A 14 -7.89 18.78 1.45
N ASN A 15 -7.89 17.53 1.91
CA ASN A 15 -6.66 16.79 2.25
C ASN A 15 -5.65 16.83 1.09
N SER A 16 -6.08 16.46 -0.13
CA SER A 16 -5.21 16.54 -1.31
C SER A 16 -4.75 17.95 -1.64
N THR A 17 -5.56 18.99 -1.39
CA THR A 17 -5.11 20.38 -1.59
C THR A 17 -4.02 20.77 -0.60
N THR A 18 -4.10 20.30 0.66
CA THR A 18 -3.08 20.61 1.66
C THR A 18 -1.72 20.00 1.32
N GLU A 19 -1.64 18.94 0.51
CA GLU A 19 -0.36 18.39 0.01
C GLU A 19 0.45 19.41 -0.81
N PHE A 20 -0.23 20.38 -1.43
CA PHE A 20 0.35 21.37 -2.36
C PHE A 20 0.24 22.81 -1.87
N ASN A 21 -0.39 23.05 -0.72
CA ASN A 21 -0.63 24.38 -0.17
C ASN A 21 -0.10 24.44 1.28
N ASN A 22 1.21 24.29 1.43
CA ASN A 22 1.89 24.30 2.72
C ASN A 22 3.38 24.69 2.58
N ARG A 23 4.06 24.97 3.71
CA ARG A 23 5.47 25.41 3.72
C ARG A 23 6.52 24.32 3.46
N PHE A 24 6.12 23.08 3.29
CA PHE A 24 6.98 21.99 2.81
C PHE A 24 6.99 21.89 1.28
N CYS A 25 6.15 22.66 0.58
CA CYS A 25 6.15 22.71 -0.87
C CYS A 25 7.35 23.51 -1.40
N SER A 26 7.95 23.03 -2.50
CA SER A 26 9.09 23.69 -3.16
C SER A 26 8.82 23.93 -4.63
N TYR A 27 9.65 24.76 -5.25
CA TYR A 27 9.60 24.98 -6.70
C TYR A 27 10.11 23.75 -7.46
N LYS A 28 9.30 23.25 -8.41
CA LYS A 28 9.62 22.10 -9.27
C LYS A 28 10.43 22.48 -10.51
N GLY A 29 10.28 23.70 -11.03
CA GLY A 29 10.82 24.13 -12.33
C GLY A 29 9.74 24.77 -13.21
N GLU A 30 10.15 25.34 -14.34
CA GLU A 30 9.25 26.01 -15.29
C GLU A 30 8.42 24.98 -16.07
N GLY A 31 7.11 25.21 -16.21
CA GLY A 31 6.18 24.34 -16.94
C GLY A 31 4.83 24.14 -16.24
N THR A 32 4.03 23.18 -16.71
CA THR A 32 2.80 22.79 -16.01
C THR A 32 3.15 22.09 -14.70
N GLY A 33 2.79 22.72 -13.59
CA GLY A 33 2.96 22.15 -12.26
C GLY A 33 4.23 22.59 -11.54
N ALA A 34 4.38 23.90 -11.39
CA ALA A 34 5.53 24.56 -10.75
C ALA A 34 5.71 24.20 -9.26
N VAL A 35 4.71 23.59 -8.62
CA VAL A 35 4.76 23.26 -7.19
C VAL A 35 5.03 21.77 -7.01
N ARG A 36 6.13 21.48 -6.31
CA ARG A 36 6.47 20.15 -5.81
C ARG A 36 5.74 19.93 -4.48
N PRO A 37 4.90 18.89 -4.33
CA PRO A 37 4.12 18.65 -3.12
C PRO A 37 4.99 18.19 -1.95
N ILE A 38 4.42 18.24 -0.75
CA ILE A 38 5.05 17.80 0.52
C ILE A 38 5.67 16.40 0.45
N PHE A 39 5.04 15.46 -0.27
CA PHE A 39 5.48 14.07 -0.40
C PHE A 39 6.28 13.75 -1.67
N SER A 40 6.94 14.76 -2.25
CA SER A 40 8.06 14.45 -3.16
C SER A 40 9.25 13.79 -2.46
N ASN A 41 9.25 13.81 -1.13
CA ASN A 41 10.15 13.07 -0.26
C ASN A 41 9.31 12.21 0.69
N HIS A 42 9.85 11.10 1.19
CA HIS A 42 9.17 10.24 2.16
C HIS A 42 9.25 10.77 3.61
N ILE A 43 9.46 12.07 3.79
CA ILE A 43 9.64 12.75 5.09
C ILE A 43 9.02 14.15 5.08
N LEU A 44 8.68 14.67 6.26
CA LEU A 44 8.36 16.09 6.44
C LEU A 44 9.64 16.91 6.47
N LYS A 45 10.06 17.41 5.30
CA LYS A 45 11.31 18.16 5.13
C LYS A 45 11.01 19.65 4.95
N PRO A 46 11.34 20.52 5.93
CA PRO A 46 11.25 21.96 5.73
C PRO A 46 12.09 22.40 4.53
N GLU A 47 11.48 23.14 3.61
CA GLU A 47 12.17 23.62 2.42
C GLU A 47 12.82 24.99 2.69
N ARG A 48 14.05 25.18 2.18
CA ARG A 48 14.80 26.44 2.38
C ARG A 48 14.11 27.62 1.70
N MET A 49 13.52 27.37 0.54
CA MET A 49 12.77 28.32 -0.27
C MET A 49 11.37 27.76 -0.49
N PRO A 50 10.48 27.84 0.51
CA PRO A 50 9.13 27.32 0.38
C PRO A 50 8.35 28.16 -0.64
N VAL A 51 7.44 27.51 -1.35
CA VAL A 51 6.55 28.19 -2.31
C VAL A 51 5.11 28.01 -1.85
N GLU A 52 4.37 29.11 -1.82
CA GLU A 52 2.92 29.08 -1.63
C GLU A 52 2.22 28.98 -2.99
N ASN A 53 1.23 28.11 -3.06
CA ASN A 53 0.45 27.88 -4.26
C ASN A 53 -0.86 28.69 -4.21
N SER A 54 -1.50 28.85 -5.36
CA SER A 54 -2.87 29.38 -5.38
C SER A 54 -3.83 28.33 -4.81
N VAL A 55 -4.66 28.71 -3.85
CA VAL A 55 -5.63 27.79 -3.23
C VAL A 55 -6.67 27.36 -4.27
N TRP A 56 -7.29 28.32 -4.97
CA TRP A 56 -8.39 28.06 -5.91
C TRP A 56 -7.89 27.60 -7.28
N GLY A 57 -6.76 28.13 -7.74
CA GLY A 57 -6.11 27.75 -8.99
C GLY A 57 -6.64 28.43 -10.24
N PHE A 58 -5.98 28.09 -11.35
CA PHE A 58 -6.24 28.57 -12.71
C PHE A 58 -6.47 27.38 -13.66
N GLY A 59 -6.72 27.66 -14.95
CA GLY A 59 -7.04 26.63 -15.95
C GLY A 59 -6.03 25.48 -16.05
N LYS A 60 -4.74 25.74 -15.80
CA LYS A 60 -3.70 24.69 -15.67
C LYS A 60 -2.82 25.00 -14.47
N SER A 61 -2.86 24.15 -13.45
CA SER A 61 -2.08 24.31 -12.21
C SER A 61 -1.89 22.99 -11.47
N SER A 62 -0.75 22.78 -10.82
CA SER A 62 -0.54 21.62 -9.94
C SER A 62 -1.15 21.87 -8.58
N GLY A 63 -1.98 20.95 -8.09
CA GLY A 63 -2.29 20.92 -6.66
C GLY A 63 -3.26 21.98 -6.14
N CYS A 64 -3.81 22.83 -7.01
CA CYS A 64 -4.85 23.78 -6.63
C CYS A 64 -6.20 23.08 -6.53
N PHE A 65 -7.13 23.64 -5.75
CA PHE A 65 -8.47 23.09 -5.55
C PHE A 65 -9.17 22.76 -6.86
N SER A 66 -9.24 23.71 -7.81
CA SER A 66 -10.00 23.51 -9.04
C SER A 66 -9.36 22.49 -9.99
N SER A 67 -8.04 22.30 -9.94
CA SER A 67 -7.37 21.26 -10.74
C SER A 67 -7.50 19.88 -10.10
N LEU A 68 -7.35 19.77 -8.78
CA LEU A 68 -7.56 18.51 -8.05
C LEU A 68 -9.03 18.07 -8.06
N TYR A 69 -9.97 19.03 -8.01
CA TYR A 69 -11.39 18.74 -8.17
C TYR A 69 -11.67 18.03 -9.49
N ARG A 70 -11.17 18.56 -10.61
CA ARG A 70 -11.39 17.98 -11.95
C ARG A 70 -10.57 16.72 -12.20
N SER A 71 -9.30 16.72 -11.79
CA SER A 71 -8.35 15.66 -12.16
C SER A 71 -8.33 14.47 -11.22
N ARG A 72 -8.74 14.64 -9.94
CA ARG A 72 -8.81 13.57 -8.95
C ARG A 72 -10.23 13.32 -8.48
N TYR A 73 -10.92 14.33 -7.93
CA TYR A 73 -12.22 14.13 -7.31
C TYR A 73 -13.29 13.65 -8.31
N LEU A 74 -13.49 14.36 -9.43
CA LEU A 74 -14.47 13.95 -10.44
C LEU A 74 -14.13 12.57 -11.03
N LYS A 75 -12.86 12.29 -11.34
CA LYS A 75 -12.45 10.98 -11.83
C LYS A 75 -12.70 9.86 -10.82
N ALA A 76 -12.44 10.11 -9.53
CA ALA A 76 -12.74 9.16 -8.46
C ALA A 76 -14.26 8.94 -8.35
N LYS A 77 -15.07 9.97 -8.58
CA LYS A 77 -16.54 9.85 -8.64
C LYS A 77 -17.01 9.04 -9.83
N GLU A 78 -16.49 9.33 -11.02
CA GLU A 78 -16.77 8.54 -12.23
C GLU A 78 -16.41 7.06 -12.02
N TYR A 79 -15.27 6.77 -11.39
CA TYR A 79 -14.90 5.39 -11.05
C TYR A 79 -15.82 4.77 -9.99
N LEU A 80 -16.22 5.51 -8.95
CA LEU A 80 -17.15 5.01 -7.94
C LEU A 80 -18.54 4.68 -8.50
N ASP A 81 -18.98 5.41 -9.53
CA ASP A 81 -20.27 5.16 -10.19
C ASP A 81 -20.22 3.93 -11.12
N ALA A 82 -19.04 3.57 -11.62
CA ALA A 82 -18.83 2.44 -12.52
C ALA A 82 -17.43 1.81 -12.35
N PRO A 83 -17.16 1.13 -11.21
CA PRO A 83 -15.84 0.60 -10.95
C PRO A 83 -15.55 -0.53 -11.92
N PHE A 84 -14.31 -0.64 -12.37
CA PHE A 84 -13.87 -1.65 -13.33
C PHE A 84 -12.52 -2.21 -12.92
N GLU A 85 -12.17 -3.35 -13.50
CA GLU A 85 -10.85 -3.96 -13.43
C GLU A 85 -10.12 -3.86 -14.77
N ILE A 86 -8.80 -3.97 -14.73
CA ILE A 86 -7.99 -4.08 -15.94
C ILE A 86 -7.94 -5.56 -16.33
N VAL A 87 -8.44 -5.86 -17.53
CA VAL A 87 -8.39 -7.19 -18.12
C VAL A 87 -7.55 -7.17 -19.39
N VAL A 88 -7.11 -8.34 -19.81
CA VAL A 88 -6.34 -8.50 -21.05
C VAL A 88 -7.28 -8.97 -22.14
N ASP A 89 -7.34 -8.25 -23.26
CA ASP A 89 -8.16 -8.65 -24.41
C ASP A 89 -7.53 -9.81 -25.20
N SER A 90 -8.22 -10.29 -26.23
CA SER A 90 -7.73 -11.36 -27.11
C SER A 90 -6.44 -11.01 -27.88
N ALA A 91 -6.02 -9.75 -27.88
CA ALA A 91 -4.81 -9.26 -28.51
C ALA A 91 -3.71 -8.91 -27.49
N ASN A 92 -3.82 -9.39 -26.25
CA ASN A 92 -2.91 -9.11 -25.15
C ASN A 92 -2.81 -7.62 -24.76
N LYS A 93 -3.86 -6.82 -25.01
CA LYS A 93 -3.89 -5.41 -24.61
C LYS A 93 -4.66 -5.22 -23.31
N PRO A 94 -4.17 -4.36 -22.40
CA PRO A 94 -4.92 -3.99 -21.21
C PRO A 94 -6.14 -3.15 -21.60
N VAL A 95 -7.32 -3.59 -21.21
CA VAL A 95 -8.60 -2.91 -21.41
C VAL A 95 -9.41 -2.90 -20.11
N CYS A 96 -10.34 -1.95 -19.98
CA CYS A 96 -11.25 -1.92 -18.83
C CYS A 96 -12.34 -2.99 -18.98
N SER A 97 -12.64 -3.71 -17.90
CA SER A 97 -13.78 -4.61 -17.84
C SER A 97 -15.11 -3.85 -17.97
N ALA A 98 -16.21 -4.59 -18.15
CA ALA A 98 -17.53 -4.04 -17.84
C ALA A 98 -17.59 -3.58 -16.36
N PRO A 99 -18.42 -2.59 -16.02
CA PRO A 99 -18.56 -2.13 -14.64
C PRO A 99 -18.96 -3.25 -13.68
N ILE A 100 -18.27 -3.32 -12.56
CA ILE A 100 -18.53 -4.23 -11.45
C ILE A 100 -19.59 -3.58 -10.57
N LYS A 101 -20.60 -4.34 -10.19
CA LYS A 101 -21.71 -3.84 -9.37
C LYS A 101 -21.88 -4.74 -8.15
N PRO A 102 -20.94 -4.71 -7.18
CA PRO A 102 -21.07 -5.54 -6.02
C PRO A 102 -22.13 -4.97 -5.08
N ALA A 103 -22.91 -5.84 -4.43
CA ALA A 103 -23.69 -5.42 -3.27
C ALA A 103 -22.74 -5.01 -2.14
N ILE A 104 -22.80 -3.75 -1.70
CA ILE A 104 -21.97 -3.27 -0.58
C ILE A 104 -22.64 -3.69 0.73
N VAL A 105 -21.99 -4.60 1.46
CA VAL A 105 -22.46 -5.07 2.77
C VAL A 105 -21.70 -4.38 3.90
N LYS A 106 -22.35 -4.17 5.04
CA LYS A 106 -21.75 -3.48 6.19
C LYS A 106 -21.16 -4.43 7.22
N SER A 107 -21.52 -5.70 7.15
CA SER A 107 -21.07 -6.76 8.05
C SER A 107 -20.90 -8.07 7.28
N PHE A 108 -20.19 -9.02 7.88
CA PHE A 108 -20.03 -10.34 7.26
C PHE A 108 -21.35 -11.13 7.31
N GLU A 109 -22.15 -10.93 8.34
CA GLU A 109 -23.47 -11.56 8.52
C GLU A 109 -24.43 -11.17 7.38
N GLU A 110 -24.41 -9.91 6.95
CA GLU A 110 -25.18 -9.43 5.79
C GLU A 110 -24.78 -10.11 4.48
N ALA A 111 -23.53 -10.55 4.35
CA ALA A 111 -23.01 -11.17 3.14
C ALA A 111 -23.68 -12.50 2.79
N GLY A 112 -24.25 -13.21 3.77
CA GLY A 112 -24.95 -14.48 3.55
C GLY A 112 -26.26 -14.35 2.77
N GLY A 113 -26.90 -13.17 2.81
CA GLY A 113 -28.15 -12.88 2.11
C GLY A 113 -28.01 -11.91 0.92
N ALA A 114 -26.81 -11.37 0.68
CA ALA A 114 -26.56 -10.42 -0.39
C ALA A 114 -26.42 -11.09 -1.76
N GLU A 115 -26.88 -10.40 -2.81
CA GLU A 115 -26.63 -10.80 -4.19
C GLU A 115 -25.12 -10.80 -4.48
N ARG A 116 -24.63 -11.80 -5.22
CA ARG A 116 -23.23 -11.88 -5.62
C ARG A 116 -23.00 -11.18 -6.96
N PRO A 117 -21.85 -10.52 -7.17
CA PRO A 117 -20.77 -10.33 -6.20
C PRO A 117 -21.17 -9.33 -5.11
N TRP A 118 -20.56 -9.43 -3.93
CA TRP A 118 -20.70 -8.46 -2.85
C TRP A 118 -19.31 -8.02 -2.38
N ALA A 119 -19.24 -6.87 -1.72
CA ALA A 119 -18.00 -6.33 -1.16
C ALA A 119 -18.21 -5.83 0.27
N LEU A 120 -17.29 -6.19 1.17
CA LEU A 120 -17.22 -5.71 2.55
C LEU A 120 -15.97 -4.84 2.69
N VAL A 121 -16.16 -3.55 2.95
CA VAL A 121 -15.07 -2.59 3.16
C VAL A 121 -15.03 -2.21 4.63
N LEU A 122 -13.91 -2.48 5.30
CA LEU A 122 -13.75 -2.28 6.74
C LEU A 122 -12.71 -1.19 7.01
N ASN A 123 -12.98 -0.36 8.02
CA ASN A 123 -11.98 0.47 8.68
C ASN A 123 -11.68 -0.17 10.04
N GLY A 124 -10.58 -0.91 10.15
CA GLY A 124 -10.27 -1.69 11.36
C GLY A 124 -8.85 -2.26 11.37
N ASP A 125 -8.54 -2.95 12.47
CA ASP A 125 -7.26 -3.64 12.68
C ASP A 125 -7.25 -4.98 11.92
N SER A 126 -6.32 -5.14 10.99
CA SER A 126 -6.16 -6.38 10.22
C SER A 126 -5.67 -7.56 11.05
N GLY A 127 -5.19 -7.33 12.29
CA GLY A 127 -4.95 -8.38 13.27
C GLY A 127 -6.22 -8.95 13.92
N LYS A 128 -7.41 -8.41 13.59
CA LYS A 128 -8.71 -8.93 14.05
C LYS A 128 -9.81 -8.64 13.03
N LEU A 129 -10.08 -9.60 12.16
CA LEU A 129 -11.08 -9.56 11.12
C LEU A 129 -12.42 -10.14 11.60
N PRO A 130 -13.55 -9.49 11.30
CA PRO A 130 -14.89 -10.03 11.58
C PRO A 130 -15.30 -11.07 10.52
N VAL A 131 -14.39 -12.00 10.20
CA VAL A 131 -14.57 -13.05 9.18
C VAL A 131 -14.35 -14.39 9.85
N PRO A 132 -15.17 -15.42 9.56
CA PRO A 132 -14.99 -16.75 10.12
C PRO A 132 -13.64 -17.36 9.71
N GLY A 133 -13.20 -18.36 10.47
CA GLY A 133 -12.01 -19.13 10.11
C GLY A 133 -12.23 -19.89 8.80
N GLU A 134 -11.16 -20.11 8.05
CA GLU A 134 -11.15 -20.96 6.85
C GLU A 134 -12.18 -20.60 5.79
N PHE A 135 -12.43 -19.31 5.60
CA PHE A 135 -13.42 -18.79 4.66
C PHE A 135 -12.81 -18.24 3.38
N VAL A 136 -11.61 -17.64 3.47
CA VAL A 136 -11.02 -16.85 2.39
C VAL A 136 -10.18 -17.74 1.47
N ASP A 137 -10.35 -17.60 0.16
CA ASP A 137 -9.64 -18.38 -0.88
C ASP A 137 -8.21 -17.88 -1.17
N ALA A 138 -7.91 -16.61 -0.88
CA ALA A 138 -6.57 -16.03 -0.95
C ALA A 138 -6.49 -14.77 -0.10
N VAL A 139 -5.33 -14.50 0.49
CA VAL A 139 -5.02 -13.23 1.14
C VAL A 139 -3.91 -12.54 0.36
N ILE A 140 -4.18 -11.33 -0.13
CA ILE A 140 -3.20 -10.52 -0.87
C ILE A 140 -3.01 -9.23 -0.08
N THR A 141 -1.77 -8.93 0.34
CA THR A 141 -1.50 -7.79 1.23
C THR A 141 -0.12 -7.19 0.98
N ASP A 142 0.07 -5.94 1.38
CA ASP A 142 1.34 -5.21 1.30
C ASP A 142 1.63 -4.62 2.70
N PRO A 143 2.29 -5.38 3.60
CA PRO A 143 2.51 -4.95 4.96
C PRO A 143 3.58 -3.84 5.03
N PRO A 144 3.58 -2.97 6.05
CA PRO A 144 4.60 -1.93 6.18
C PRO A 144 6.03 -2.48 6.20
N TYR A 145 6.95 -1.82 5.49
CA TYR A 145 8.36 -2.21 5.42
C TYR A 145 9.14 -1.67 6.62
N PHE A 146 8.85 -2.19 7.81
CA PHE A 146 9.53 -1.86 9.06
C PHE A 146 9.57 -0.33 9.36
N ASP A 147 10.75 0.30 9.41
CA ASP A 147 10.97 1.70 9.74
C ASP A 147 11.11 2.60 8.51
N PHE A 148 10.75 2.10 7.32
CA PHE A 148 10.97 2.82 6.06
C PHE A 148 10.20 4.14 5.96
N VAL A 149 8.92 4.18 6.39
CA VAL A 149 8.08 5.39 6.33
C VAL A 149 7.17 5.49 7.55
N ASN A 150 7.36 6.53 8.38
CA ASN A 150 6.52 6.84 9.56
C ASN A 150 5.12 7.35 9.20
N TYR A 151 4.26 6.48 8.68
CA TYR A 151 2.95 6.88 8.13
C TYR A 151 2.09 7.72 9.08
N SER A 152 2.02 7.35 10.36
CA SER A 152 1.22 8.08 11.36
C SER A 152 1.78 9.47 11.63
N GLU A 153 3.11 9.61 11.73
CA GLU A 153 3.73 10.93 11.91
C GLU A 153 3.54 11.82 10.68
N LEU A 154 3.65 11.24 9.47
CA LEU A 154 3.38 11.96 8.23
C LEU A 154 1.90 12.35 8.11
N SER A 155 0.99 11.47 8.54
CA SER A 155 -0.45 11.69 8.51
C SER A 155 -0.90 12.75 9.50
N ASP A 156 -0.19 12.93 10.63
CA ASP A 156 -0.52 13.92 11.65
C ASP A 156 -0.60 15.36 11.11
N PHE A 157 0.18 15.69 10.08
CA PHE A 157 0.07 16.96 9.35
C PHE A 157 -1.37 17.19 8.85
N PHE A 158 -1.96 16.18 8.23
CA PHE A 158 -3.32 16.24 7.68
C PHE A 158 -4.39 16.07 8.77
N TYR A 159 -4.13 15.15 9.70
CA TYR A 159 -5.04 14.83 10.80
C TYR A 159 -5.40 16.07 11.62
N ALA A 160 -4.44 16.98 11.87
CA ALA A 160 -4.68 18.23 12.58
C ALA A 160 -5.74 19.11 11.89
N TRP A 161 -5.71 19.20 10.56
CA TRP A 161 -6.70 19.94 9.79
C TRP A 161 -8.06 19.25 9.77
N LEU A 162 -8.07 17.95 9.45
CA LEU A 162 -9.31 17.18 9.33
C LEU A 162 -10.07 17.14 10.66
N ARG A 163 -9.35 16.95 11.77
CA ARG A 163 -9.91 17.02 13.13
C ARG A 163 -10.54 18.37 13.43
N SER A 164 -9.96 19.46 12.95
CA SER A 164 -10.51 20.80 13.18
C SER A 164 -11.77 21.05 12.33
N LEU A 165 -11.80 20.52 11.10
CA LEU A 165 -12.89 20.72 10.15
C LEU A 165 -14.09 19.77 10.36
N ASP A 166 -13.88 18.63 11.03
CA ASP A 166 -14.94 17.65 11.35
C ASP A 166 -14.85 17.21 12.82
N ALA A 167 -14.70 18.18 13.72
CA ALA A 167 -14.45 17.94 15.15
C ALA A 167 -15.52 17.11 15.89
N SER A 168 -16.73 17.03 15.33
CA SER A 168 -17.82 16.21 15.87
C SER A 168 -17.71 14.73 15.50
N SER A 169 -16.87 14.38 14.53
CA SER A 169 -16.73 13.02 14.03
C SER A 169 -15.89 12.15 14.99
N PRO A 170 -16.38 10.96 15.39
CA PRO A 170 -15.62 10.02 16.21
C PRO A 170 -14.28 9.60 15.59
N LEU A 171 -14.13 9.70 14.26
CA LEU A 171 -12.90 9.39 13.53
C LEU A 171 -11.71 10.25 13.99
N PHE A 172 -11.99 11.46 14.47
CA PHE A 172 -10.99 12.44 14.90
C PHE A 172 -10.98 12.66 16.42
N SER A 173 -11.52 11.70 17.19
CA SER A 173 -11.58 11.75 18.66
C SER A 173 -10.21 11.72 19.34
N GLN A 174 -9.22 11.06 18.71
CA GLN A 174 -7.86 10.93 19.25
C GLN A 174 -7.04 12.21 19.04
N LYS A 175 -5.98 12.38 19.83
CA LYS A 175 -5.06 13.53 19.73
C LYS A 175 -4.27 13.53 18.41
N ASN A 176 -3.96 12.36 17.88
CA ASN A 176 -3.19 12.18 16.65
C ASN A 176 -3.74 11.00 15.81
N SER A 177 -3.15 10.77 14.65
CA SER A 177 -3.54 9.71 13.71
C SER A 177 -3.14 8.31 14.19
N ARG A 178 -2.21 8.20 15.15
CA ARG A 178 -1.71 6.92 15.65
C ARG A 178 -2.84 6.06 16.24
N ARG A 179 -2.83 4.76 15.96
CA ARG A 179 -3.79 3.77 16.45
C ARG A 179 -3.10 2.60 17.15
N PRO A 180 -3.73 2.01 18.19
CA PRO A 180 -3.35 0.69 18.68
C PRO A 180 -3.43 -0.32 17.52
N GLY A 181 -2.49 -1.26 17.44
CA GLY A 181 -2.46 -2.24 16.35
C GLY A 181 -1.50 -1.91 15.21
N GLU A 182 -0.97 -0.68 15.13
CA GLU A 182 0.01 -0.34 14.09
C GLU A 182 1.25 -1.24 14.13
N VAL A 183 1.50 -1.89 12.98
CA VAL A 183 2.63 -2.78 12.73
C VAL A 183 3.95 -2.02 12.69
N GLN A 184 3.93 -0.78 12.21
CA GLN A 184 5.13 0.03 12.07
C GLN A 184 5.78 0.32 13.45
N ARG A 185 7.04 -0.11 13.61
CA ARG A 185 7.83 0.01 14.84
C ARG A 185 9.29 0.23 14.49
N SER A 186 10.00 0.96 15.33
CA SER A 186 11.45 1.18 15.21
C SER A 186 12.29 0.02 15.74
N ASP A 187 11.69 -0.90 16.51
CA ASP A 187 12.34 -2.11 17.00
C ASP A 187 11.87 -3.34 16.21
N PHE A 188 12.82 -4.15 15.72
CA PHE A 188 12.53 -5.30 14.87
C PHE A 188 11.70 -6.38 15.57
N ARG A 189 11.82 -6.54 16.88
CA ARG A 189 11.06 -7.54 17.64
C ARG A 189 9.62 -7.08 17.79
N ASP A 190 9.42 -5.80 18.07
CA ASP A 190 8.07 -5.23 18.12
C ASP A 190 7.39 -5.30 16.75
N PHE A 191 8.12 -4.97 15.67
CA PHE A 191 7.63 -5.12 14.29
C PHE A 191 7.23 -6.58 14.00
N SER A 192 8.13 -7.53 14.26
CA SER A 192 7.86 -8.96 14.05
C SER A 192 6.65 -9.44 14.86
N SER A 193 6.53 -9.01 16.12
CA SER A 193 5.40 -9.35 16.99
C SER A 193 4.07 -8.82 16.43
N MET A 194 4.04 -7.57 15.97
CA MET A 194 2.83 -6.98 15.41
C MET A 194 2.48 -7.59 14.05
N LEU A 195 3.46 -7.83 13.18
CA LEU A 195 3.25 -8.50 11.90
C LEU A 195 2.75 -9.93 12.11
N SER A 196 3.28 -10.64 13.11
CA SER A 196 2.81 -11.99 13.46
C SER A 196 1.34 -12.00 13.90
N LYS A 197 0.83 -10.96 14.55
CA LYS A 197 -0.61 -10.87 14.88
C LYS A 197 -1.46 -10.80 13.61
N VAL A 198 -1.06 -9.96 12.65
CA VAL A 198 -1.75 -9.84 11.36
C VAL A 198 -1.68 -11.15 10.59
N PHE A 199 -0.49 -11.74 10.46
CA PHE A 199 -0.32 -13.02 9.75
C PHE A 199 -1.03 -14.19 10.44
N SER A 200 -1.12 -14.20 11.77
CA SER A 200 -1.92 -15.20 12.49
C SER A 200 -3.41 -15.06 12.17
N GLU A 201 -3.89 -13.82 12.06
CA GLU A 201 -5.28 -13.57 11.67
C GLU A 201 -5.53 -13.96 10.21
N CYS A 202 -4.60 -13.67 9.30
CA CYS A 202 -4.64 -14.16 7.93
C CYS A 202 -4.69 -15.70 7.90
N CYS A 203 -3.82 -16.37 8.66
CA CYS A 203 -3.76 -17.83 8.78
C CYS A 203 -5.06 -18.44 9.31
N ARG A 204 -5.73 -17.73 10.23
CA ARG A 204 -7.04 -18.13 10.77
C ARG A 204 -8.12 -18.07 9.69
N VAL A 205 -8.24 -16.97 8.96
CA VAL A 205 -9.33 -16.74 7.99
C VAL A 205 -9.15 -17.47 6.67
N MET A 206 -7.91 -17.77 6.27
CA MET A 206 -7.63 -18.47 5.01
C MET A 206 -8.05 -19.95 5.07
N LYS A 207 -8.59 -20.47 3.95
CA LYS A 207 -8.83 -21.91 3.77
C LYS A 207 -7.52 -22.71 3.85
N PRO A 208 -7.54 -24.02 4.13
CA PRO A 208 -6.33 -24.84 4.20
C PRO A 208 -5.45 -24.81 2.93
N THR A 209 -6.05 -24.58 1.76
CA THR A 209 -5.38 -24.53 0.45
C THR A 209 -5.11 -23.10 -0.04
N ALA A 210 -5.50 -22.08 0.73
CA ALA A 210 -5.42 -20.69 0.30
C ALA A 210 -4.01 -20.13 0.55
N PRO A 211 -3.44 -19.37 -0.40
CA PRO A 211 -2.18 -18.67 -0.20
C PRO A 211 -2.38 -17.34 0.54
N LEU A 212 -1.37 -16.94 1.30
CA LEU A 212 -1.08 -15.56 1.65
C LEU A 212 0.05 -15.07 0.75
N ILE A 213 -0.18 -14.00 -0.01
CA ILE A 213 0.81 -13.39 -0.89
C ILE A 213 1.05 -11.97 -0.42
N PHE A 214 2.31 -11.60 -0.24
CA PHE A 214 2.66 -10.23 0.08
C PHE A 214 3.96 -9.76 -0.58
N SER A 215 4.05 -8.47 -0.88
CA SER A 215 5.28 -7.81 -1.31
C SER A 215 6.14 -7.44 -0.11
N PHE A 216 7.45 -7.57 -0.26
CA PHE A 216 8.42 -7.06 0.71
C PHE A 216 9.76 -6.76 0.09
N HIS A 217 10.39 -5.68 0.54
CA HIS A 217 11.81 -5.45 0.37
C HIS A 217 12.41 -4.74 1.59
N HIS A 218 13.69 -5.00 1.84
CA HIS A 218 14.46 -4.21 2.81
C HIS A 218 15.95 -4.31 2.52
N SER A 219 16.69 -3.25 2.77
CA SER A 219 18.16 -3.21 2.62
C SER A 219 18.95 -3.85 3.76
N ARG A 220 18.25 -4.39 4.79
CA ARG A 220 18.87 -4.83 6.05
C ARG A 220 18.43 -6.24 6.41
N PRO A 221 19.35 -7.12 6.83
CA PRO A 221 19.03 -8.51 7.16
C PRO A 221 18.06 -8.64 8.34
N GLU A 222 18.06 -7.69 9.28
CA GLU A 222 17.16 -7.70 10.42
C GLU A 222 15.69 -7.57 10.02
N GLY A 223 15.39 -6.84 8.93
CA GLY A 223 14.04 -6.74 8.38
C GLY A 223 13.54 -8.08 7.84
N TRP A 224 14.39 -8.78 7.07
CA TRP A 224 14.12 -10.13 6.57
C TRP A 224 13.97 -11.14 7.70
N LYS A 225 14.81 -11.06 8.73
CA LYS A 225 14.68 -11.90 9.92
C LYS A 225 13.35 -11.66 10.64
N ALA A 226 12.92 -10.41 10.79
CA ALA A 226 11.67 -10.09 11.46
C ALA A 226 10.45 -10.63 10.70
N VAL A 227 10.47 -10.58 9.36
CA VAL A 227 9.44 -11.20 8.49
C VAL A 227 9.47 -12.71 8.63
N ALA A 228 10.64 -13.35 8.57
CA ALA A 228 10.77 -14.79 8.74
C ALA A 228 10.23 -15.28 10.09
N ASP A 229 10.60 -14.58 11.18
CA ASP A 229 10.12 -14.86 12.54
C ASP A 229 8.59 -14.68 12.62
N ALA A 230 8.02 -13.67 11.94
CA ALA A 230 6.58 -13.43 11.90
C ALA A 230 5.80 -14.51 11.13
N ILE A 231 6.30 -14.95 9.97
CA ILE A 231 5.72 -16.05 9.18
C ILE A 231 5.67 -17.32 10.04
N LYS A 232 6.81 -17.70 10.62
CA LYS A 232 6.96 -18.90 11.43
C LYS A 232 6.06 -18.90 12.67
N SER A 233 6.02 -17.77 13.37
CA SER A 233 5.20 -17.61 14.59
C SER A 233 3.70 -17.66 14.31
N SER A 234 3.29 -17.38 13.07
CA SER A 234 1.88 -17.37 12.64
C SER A 234 1.38 -18.71 12.10
N GLY A 235 2.21 -19.76 12.17
CA GLY A 235 1.85 -21.09 11.65
C GLY A 235 1.84 -21.16 10.12
N LEU A 236 2.59 -20.27 9.46
CA LEU A 236 2.77 -20.25 8.01
C LEU A 236 4.16 -20.78 7.63
N LYS A 237 4.33 -21.10 6.34
CA LYS A 237 5.62 -21.39 5.70
C LYS A 237 5.66 -20.76 4.32
N VAL A 238 6.84 -20.38 3.86
CA VAL A 238 7.03 -19.89 2.49
C VAL A 238 7.00 -21.08 1.54
N THR A 239 6.27 -20.94 0.43
CA THR A 239 6.18 -21.96 -0.61
C THR A 239 6.81 -21.50 -1.91
N GLU A 240 6.64 -20.24 -2.28
CA GLU A 240 7.21 -19.67 -3.50
C GLU A 240 7.64 -18.22 -3.25
N VAL A 241 8.61 -17.74 -4.05
CA VAL A 241 9.00 -16.34 -4.08
C VAL A 241 9.25 -15.89 -5.52
N TYR A 242 8.87 -14.65 -5.82
CA TYR A 242 9.01 -14.08 -7.16
C TYR A 242 9.56 -12.65 -7.07
N PRO A 243 10.70 -12.34 -7.71
CA PRO A 243 11.15 -10.96 -7.81
C PRO A 243 10.28 -10.21 -8.83
N VAL A 244 9.77 -9.06 -8.44
CA VAL A 244 8.95 -8.18 -9.28
C VAL A 244 9.56 -6.79 -9.31
N TYR A 245 9.64 -6.22 -10.51
CA TYR A 245 10.02 -4.83 -10.67
C TYR A 245 8.88 -3.93 -10.18
N ALA A 246 9.07 -3.31 -9.03
CA ALA A 246 7.98 -2.65 -8.30
C ALA A 246 7.90 -1.14 -8.53
N GLU A 247 8.95 -0.47 -9.00
CA GLU A 247 8.91 0.99 -9.15
C GLU A 247 9.67 1.57 -10.35
N LEU A 248 9.08 2.63 -10.90
CA LEU A 248 9.74 3.56 -11.82
C LEU A 248 10.99 4.16 -11.16
N SER A 249 12.15 3.80 -11.69
CA SER A 249 13.50 4.32 -11.42
C SER A 249 13.66 5.87 -11.51
N ALA A 250 12.58 6.61 -11.74
CA ALA A 250 12.52 8.07 -11.87
C ALA A 250 12.07 8.82 -10.60
N SER A 251 11.78 8.14 -9.48
CA SER A 251 11.52 8.84 -8.21
C SER A 251 12.80 9.56 -7.74
N THR A 252 12.69 10.87 -7.49
CA THR A 252 13.84 11.74 -7.16
C THR A 252 14.70 11.24 -5.99
N PRO A 253 14.14 10.61 -4.93
CA PRO A 253 14.96 10.05 -3.86
C PRO A 253 15.79 8.82 -4.29
N LYS A 254 15.24 7.94 -5.14
CA LYS A 254 15.94 6.71 -5.58
C LYS A 254 16.93 6.97 -6.70
N ALA A 255 16.66 7.92 -7.60
CA ALA A 255 17.61 8.33 -8.64
C ALA A 255 18.91 8.93 -8.06
N ALA A 256 18.86 9.45 -6.83
CA ALA A 256 20.02 9.94 -6.11
C ALA A 256 20.72 8.87 -5.25
N ALA A 257 20.12 7.68 -5.11
CA ALA A 257 20.69 6.59 -4.33
C ALA A 257 21.78 5.87 -5.14
N LYS A 258 22.92 5.59 -4.50
CA LYS A 258 24.02 4.85 -5.12
C LYS A 258 23.63 3.40 -5.44
N GLU A 259 22.85 2.77 -4.55
CA GLU A 259 22.36 1.39 -4.67
C GLU A 259 20.85 1.38 -4.42
N PRO A 260 20.02 1.72 -5.42
CA PRO A 260 18.57 1.77 -5.26
C PRO A 260 17.96 0.37 -5.12
N ILE A 261 16.85 0.25 -4.39
CA ILE A 261 16.00 -0.95 -4.43
C ILE A 261 14.88 -0.69 -5.44
N THR A 262 14.88 -1.49 -6.50
CA THR A 262 13.92 -1.47 -7.61
C THR A 262 13.11 -2.76 -7.72
N ILE A 263 13.57 -3.82 -7.04
CA ILE A 263 12.91 -5.11 -6.94
C ILE A 263 12.21 -5.26 -5.60
N ASP A 264 10.97 -5.73 -5.64
CA ASP A 264 10.25 -6.27 -4.48
C ASP A 264 10.17 -7.80 -4.62
N MET A 265 10.20 -8.51 -3.51
CA MET A 265 9.89 -9.92 -3.49
C MET A 265 8.40 -10.10 -3.21
N LEU A 266 7.67 -10.72 -4.15
CA LEU A 266 6.39 -11.34 -3.83
C LEU A 266 6.67 -12.67 -3.14
N ILE A 267 6.17 -12.81 -1.92
CA ILE A 267 6.38 -13.98 -1.07
C ILE A 267 5.04 -14.67 -0.92
N GLU A 268 4.97 -15.92 -1.36
CA GLU A 268 3.81 -16.78 -1.21
C GLU A 268 3.99 -17.69 -0.01
N CYS A 269 3.03 -17.65 0.89
CA CYS A 269 2.98 -18.44 2.11
C CYS A 269 1.72 -19.30 2.16
N HIS A 270 1.87 -20.50 2.73
CA HIS A 270 0.76 -21.37 3.05
C HIS A 270 0.75 -21.75 4.53
N LYS A 271 -0.35 -22.31 5.02
CA LYS A 271 -0.39 -22.94 6.35
C LYS A 271 0.73 -23.99 6.47
N LYS A 272 1.34 -24.10 7.64
CA LYS A 272 2.50 -24.99 7.88
C LYS A 272 2.24 -26.45 7.49
N ASN A 273 1.01 -26.93 7.66
CA ASN A 273 0.56 -28.29 7.34
C ASN A 273 0.11 -28.47 5.87
N TRP A 274 0.22 -27.46 5.03
CA TRP A 274 -0.12 -27.56 3.61
C TRP A 274 0.84 -28.52 2.90
N ASN A 275 0.29 -29.45 2.13
CA ASN A 275 1.05 -30.51 1.43
C ASN A 275 0.87 -30.45 -0.09
N GLY A 276 0.47 -29.30 -0.63
CA GLY A 276 0.36 -29.13 -2.08
C GLY A 276 1.74 -29.10 -2.76
N GLU A 277 1.72 -29.16 -4.08
CA GLU A 277 2.93 -29.08 -4.88
C GLU A 277 3.44 -27.64 -4.91
N SER A 278 4.68 -27.45 -4.44
CA SER A 278 5.45 -26.23 -4.65
C SER A 278 6.09 -26.34 -6.02
N SER A 279 5.93 -25.31 -6.84
CA SER A 279 6.41 -25.31 -8.21
C SER A 279 7.93 -25.47 -8.25
N ARG A 280 8.68 -24.86 -7.31
CA ARG A 280 10.17 -24.93 -7.16
C ARG A 280 10.97 -24.91 -8.49
N HIS A 281 10.38 -24.42 -9.58
CA HIS A 281 10.96 -24.57 -10.90
C HIS A 281 11.98 -23.48 -11.21
N ILE A 282 11.99 -22.39 -10.44
CA ILE A 282 12.79 -21.20 -10.68
C ILE A 282 13.74 -20.98 -9.50
N THR A 283 15.03 -20.93 -9.76
CA THR A 283 16.05 -20.65 -8.74
C THR A 283 16.41 -19.17 -8.67
N GLU A 284 17.09 -18.74 -7.61
CA GLU A 284 17.67 -17.39 -7.49
C GLU A 284 18.45 -17.00 -8.75
N LYS A 285 19.25 -17.94 -9.26
CA LYS A 285 20.09 -17.73 -10.43
C LYS A 285 19.26 -17.58 -11.71
N ASP A 286 18.20 -18.36 -11.87
CA ASP A 286 17.34 -18.29 -13.05
C ASP A 286 16.64 -16.93 -13.13
N CYS A 287 16.09 -16.45 -12.00
CA CYS A 287 15.49 -15.11 -11.94
C CYS A 287 16.49 -14.00 -12.24
N ILE A 288 17.70 -14.04 -11.67
CA ILE A 288 18.72 -13.02 -11.91
C ILE A 288 19.12 -13.01 -13.40
N ASN A 289 19.33 -14.18 -13.99
CA ASN A 289 19.64 -14.30 -15.41
C ASN A 289 18.52 -13.71 -16.27
N GLU A 290 17.27 -14.10 -16.03
CA GLU A 290 16.12 -13.60 -16.79
C GLU A 290 16.00 -12.07 -16.72
N LEU A 291 16.11 -11.47 -15.53
CA LEU A 291 16.03 -10.02 -15.36
C LEU A 291 17.17 -9.31 -16.11
N THR A 292 18.40 -9.83 -16.03
CA THR A 292 19.57 -9.23 -16.69
C THR A 292 19.57 -9.41 -18.21
N GLU A 293 19.13 -10.56 -18.72
CA GLU A 293 18.96 -10.83 -20.15
C GLU A 293 17.90 -9.93 -20.78
N ASN A 294 16.87 -9.57 -20.02
CA ASN A 294 15.86 -8.58 -20.43
C ASN A 294 16.31 -7.11 -20.21
N GLY A 295 17.60 -6.88 -19.96
CA GLY A 295 18.20 -5.54 -19.95
C GLY A 295 18.13 -4.80 -18.63
N MET A 296 17.69 -5.44 -17.54
CA MET A 296 17.72 -4.81 -16.21
C MET A 296 19.14 -4.78 -15.64
N LYS A 297 19.54 -3.62 -15.11
CA LYS A 297 20.78 -3.47 -14.34
C LYS A 297 20.45 -3.50 -12.85
N LEU A 298 20.70 -4.64 -12.22
CA LEU A 298 20.42 -4.86 -10.80
C LEU A 298 21.50 -4.21 -9.93
N SER A 299 21.08 -3.46 -8.90
CA SER A 299 21.99 -2.91 -7.89
C SER A 299 22.46 -3.98 -6.90
N ALA A 300 23.45 -3.66 -6.07
CA ALA A 300 23.84 -4.55 -4.97
C ALA A 300 22.69 -4.80 -3.99
N ASN A 301 21.83 -3.81 -3.78
CA ASN A 301 20.65 -3.93 -2.92
C ASN A 301 19.54 -4.76 -3.58
N ASP A 302 19.35 -4.68 -4.90
CA ASP A 302 18.43 -5.57 -5.61
C ASP A 302 18.85 -7.03 -5.47
N LEU A 303 20.15 -7.31 -5.68
CA LEU A 303 20.70 -8.65 -5.50
C LEU A 303 20.55 -9.14 -4.05
N PHE A 304 20.72 -8.26 -3.06
CA PHE A 304 20.50 -8.58 -1.66
C PHE A 304 19.03 -8.93 -1.38
N VAL A 305 18.09 -8.16 -1.93
CA VAL A 305 16.64 -8.39 -1.78
C VAL A 305 16.24 -9.74 -2.39
N ILE A 306 16.70 -10.02 -3.62
CA ILE A 306 16.42 -11.30 -4.30
C ILE A 306 16.94 -12.47 -3.47
N ARG A 307 18.22 -12.43 -3.06
CA ARG A 307 18.84 -13.46 -2.20
C ARG A 307 18.09 -13.67 -0.91
N SER A 308 17.70 -12.59 -0.25
CA SER A 308 17.01 -12.66 1.04
C SER A 308 15.61 -13.27 0.90
N GLY A 309 14.89 -12.96 -0.20
CA GLY A 309 13.62 -13.61 -0.53
C GLY A 309 13.77 -15.11 -0.73
N PHE A 310 14.72 -15.55 -1.57
CA PHE A 310 15.00 -16.98 -1.77
C PHE A 310 15.42 -17.69 -0.47
N GLY A 311 16.19 -17.02 0.40
CA GLY A 311 16.58 -17.54 1.71
C GLY A 311 15.42 -17.76 2.70
N LEU A 312 14.20 -17.31 2.38
CA LEU A 312 13.00 -17.65 3.16
C LEU A 312 12.43 -19.03 2.83
N LEU A 313 12.73 -19.60 1.67
CA LEU A 313 12.28 -20.94 1.26
C LEU A 313 12.93 -22.07 2.09
N ASP A 314 14.10 -21.78 2.68
CA ASP A 314 14.94 -22.75 3.38
C ASP A 314 14.63 -22.87 4.90
N GLN A 315 13.57 -22.22 5.39
CA GLN A 315 13.22 -22.11 6.83
C GLN A 315 11.93 -22.83 7.24
#